data_AF-A0A7K3QRB5-F1
#
_entry.id   AF-A0A7K3QRB5-F1
#
_cell.length_a   1.000
_cell.length_b   1.000
_cell.length_c   1.000
_cell.angle_alpha   90.00
_cell.angle_beta   90.00
_cell.angle_gamma   90.00
#
_symmetry.space_group_name_H-M   'P 1'
#
loop_
_entity.id
_entity.type
_entity.pdbx_description
1 polymer ?
#
loop_
_entity_poly.entity_id
_entity_poly.type
_entity_poly.pdbx_seq_one_letter_code
_entity_poly.pdbx_strand_id
1 'polypeptide(L)' 'MTREERLAILGPVTVAAIHARVAEAPEPSDDVVDALRRIMTNPGGQIPAAPSAPAPRAA' A
#
# COMPACT_ATOMS: atom_id res chain seq x y z
N MET A 1 17.78 -3.34 -12.51
CA MET A 1 17.11 -4.61 -12.18
C MET A 1 15.84 -4.76 -12.98
N THR A 2 15.77 -5.75 -13.86
CA THR A 2 14.62 -6.03 -14.72
C THR A 2 13.49 -6.68 -13.94
N ARG A 3 12.30 -6.77 -14.54
CA ARG A 3 11.17 -7.50 -13.96
C ARG A 3 11.49 -8.98 -13.77
N GLU A 4 12.13 -9.59 -14.76
CA GLU A 4 12.53 -11.00 -14.72
C GLU A 4 13.56 -11.27 -13.61
N GLU A 5 14.56 -10.40 -13.47
CA GLU A 5 15.53 -10.49 -12.37
C GLU A 5 14.83 -10.40 -11.00
N ARG A 6 13.77 -9.58 -10.86
CA ARG A 6 13.01 -9.47 -9.59
C ARG A 6 12.22 -10.73 -9.28
N LEU A 7 11.54 -11.27 -10.29
CA LEU A 7 10.75 -12.49 -10.13
C LEU A 7 11.66 -13.69 -9.86
N ALA A 8 12.88 -13.70 -10.39
CA ALA A 8 13.87 -14.75 -10.14
C ALA A 8 14.30 -14.84 -8.67
N ILE A 9 14.32 -13.73 -7.92
CA ILE A 9 14.67 -13.74 -6.48
C ILE A 9 13.71 -14.59 -5.66
N LEU A 10 12.41 -14.46 -5.93
CA LEU A 10 11.35 -15.14 -5.15
C LEU A 10 10.97 -16.50 -5.74
N GLY A 11 11.19 -16.67 -7.04
CA GLY A 11 10.77 -17.84 -7.79
C GLY A 11 9.28 -17.82 -8.19
N PRO A 12 8.90 -18.54 -9.25
CA PRO A 12 7.56 -18.46 -9.84
C PRO A 12 6.44 -18.94 -8.90
N VAL A 13 6.71 -19.94 -8.04
CA VAL A 13 5.73 -20.48 -7.08
C VAL A 13 5.36 -19.43 -6.03
N THR A 14 6.37 -18.77 -5.45
CA THR A 14 6.18 -17.72 -4.44
C THR A 14 5.43 -16.53 -5.02
N VAL A 15 5.79 -16.11 -6.24
CA VAL A 15 5.10 -15.02 -6.96
C VAL A 15 3.62 -15.37 -7.18
N ALA A 16 3.34 -16.60 -7.61
CA ALA A 16 1.96 -17.05 -7.81
C ALA A 16 1.16 -17.02 -6.49
N ALA A 17 1.74 -17.46 -5.38
CA ALA A 17 1.11 -17.40 -4.07
C ALA A 17 0.84 -15.96 -3.60
N ILE A 18 1.77 -15.04 -3.85
CA ILE A 18 1.57 -13.61 -3.54
C ILE A 18 0.42 -13.04 -4.38
N HIS A 19 0.40 -13.28 -5.68
CA HIS A 19 -0.66 -12.79 -6.56
C HIS A 19 -2.04 -13.34 -6.17
N ALA A 20 -2.12 -14.64 -5.83
CA ALA A 20 -3.35 -15.23 -5.34
C ALA A 20 -3.83 -14.53 -4.06
N ARG A 21 -2.92 -14.28 -3.10
CA ARG A 21 -3.27 -13.57 -1.86
C ARG A 21 -3.70 -12.12 -2.10
N VAL A 22 -3.05 -11.42 -3.01
CA VAL A 22 -3.38 -10.04 -3.36
C VAL A 22 -4.74 -9.95 -4.05
N ALA A 23 -5.11 -10.94 -4.87
CA ALA A 23 -6.41 -10.97 -5.54
C ALA A 23 -7.60 -11.11 -4.56
N GLU A 24 -7.37 -11.72 -3.39
CA GLU A 24 -8.38 -11.83 -2.32
C GLU A 24 -8.52 -10.53 -1.50
N ALA A 25 -7.63 -9.55 -1.69
CA ALA A 25 -7.70 -8.30 -0.95
C ALA A 25 -8.79 -7.39 -1.52
N PRO A 26 -9.59 -6.72 -0.67
CA PRO A 26 -10.53 -5.71 -1.14
C PRO A 26 -9.78 -4.54 -1.76
N GLU A 27 -10.42 -3.88 -2.73
CA GLU A 27 -9.88 -2.66 -3.32
C GLU A 27 -9.71 -1.59 -2.23
N PRO A 28 -8.54 -0.92 -2.14
CA PRO A 28 -8.33 0.15 -1.16
C PRO A 28 -9.22 1.36 -1.46
N SER A 29 -9.57 2.12 -0.42
CA SER A 29 -10.24 3.40 -0.59
C SER A 29 -9.29 4.46 -1.15
N ASP A 30 -9.86 5.49 -1.79
CA ASP A 30 -9.10 6.61 -2.34
C ASP A 30 -8.21 7.30 -1.28
N ASP A 31 -8.73 7.49 -0.07
CA ASP A 31 -7.98 8.07 1.06
C ASP A 31 -6.70 7.28 1.39
N VAL A 32 -6.76 5.93 1.31
CA VAL A 32 -5.61 5.06 1.57
C VAL A 32 -4.60 5.17 0.42
N VAL A 33 -5.08 5.19 -0.82
CA VAL A 33 -4.22 5.36 -2.01
C VAL A 33 -3.49 6.70 -1.96
N ASP A 34 -4.17 7.78 -1.58
CA ASP A 34 -3.58 9.12 -1.47
C ASP A 34 -2.55 9.21 -0.34
N ALA A 35 -2.83 8.59 0.81
CA ALA A 35 -1.86 8.51 1.90
C ALA A 35 -0.59 7.76 1.46
N LEU A 36 -0.74 6.60 0.80
CA LEU A 36 0.39 5.81 0.29
C LEU A 36 1.18 6.58 -0.77
N ARG A 37 0.49 7.24 -1.71
CA ARG A 37 1.13 8.08 -2.74
C ARG A 37 1.99 9.16 -2.09
N ARG A 38 1.49 9.83 -1.05
CA ARG A 38 2.24 10.88 -0.34
C ARG A 38 3.50 10.33 0.35
N ILE A 39 3.40 9.18 1.02
CA ILE A 39 4.54 8.51 1.66
C ILE A 39 5.60 8.12 0.62
N MET A 40 5.17 7.46 -0.45
CA MET A 40 6.08 6.92 -1.47
C MET A 40 6.73 8.00 -2.34
N THR A 41 6.10 9.18 -2.47
CA THR A 41 6.63 10.30 -3.27
C THR A 41 7.71 11.10 -2.53
N ASN A 42 7.67 11.14 -1.19
CA ASN A 42 8.71 11.77 -0.37
C ASN A 42 9.08 10.88 0.82
N PRO A 43 9.79 9.77 0.59
CA PRO A 43 10.09 8.77 1.62
C PRO A 43 11.02 9.29 2.73
N GLY A 44 11.75 10.39 2.49
CA GLY A 44 12.55 11.09 3.51
C GLY A 44 11.84 12.27 4.18
N GLY A 45 10.59 12.56 3.79
CA GLY A 45 9.78 13.64 4.35
C GLY A 45 9.10 13.26 5.66
N GLN A 46 8.58 14.27 6.36
CA GLN A 46 7.72 14.03 7.52
C GLN A 46 6.50 13.19 7.13
N ILE A 47 6.31 12.07 7.83
CA ILE A 47 5.10 11.26 7.73
C ILE A 47 3.93 12.10 8.29
N PRO A 48 2.85 12.32 7.52
CA PRO A 48 1.70 13.06 8.02
C PRO A 48 1.08 12.35 9.23
N ALA A 49 0.67 13.12 10.24
CA ALA A 49 -0.15 12.57 11.33
C ALA A 49 -1.44 11.98 10.74
N ALA A 50 -1.83 10.78 11.20
CA ALA A 50 -3.08 10.17 10.80
C ALA A 50 -4.25 11.14 11.07
N PRO A 51 -5.25 11.24 10.18
CA PRO A 51 -6.41 12.10 10.42
C PRO A 51 -7.08 11.66 11.73
N SER A 52 -7.16 12.57 12.70
CA SER A 52 -7.87 12.32 13.94
C SER A 52 -9.36 12.15 13.63
N ALA A 53 -9.97 11.08 14.14
CA ALA A 53 -11.39 10.82 13.98
C ALA A 53 -12.23 12.07 14.32
N PRO A 54 -13.32 12.36 13.58
CA PRO A 54 -14.13 13.53 13.81
C PRO A 54 -14.72 13.50 15.22
N ALA A 55 -14.55 14.59 15.97
CA ALA A 55 -15.16 14.75 17.29
C ALA A 55 -16.70 14.64 17.17
N PRO A 56 -17.37 13.94 18.10
CA PRO A 56 -18.84 13.87 18.08
C PRO A 56 -19.41 15.29 18.19
N ARG A 57 -20.29 15.62 17.25
CA ARG A 57 -21.00 16.91 17.21
C ARG A 57 -21.88 16.99 18.46
N ALA A 58 -21.61 17.96 19.34
CA ALA A 58 -22.44 18.20 20.52
C ALA A 58 -23.86 18.62 20.07
N ALA A 59 -24.87 18.01 20.72
CA ALA A 59 -26.29 18.26 20.51
C ALA A 59 -26.77 19.51 21.25
#